data_AF-A0A7K0RAZ6-F1
#
_entry.id   AF-A0A7K0RAZ6-F1
#
_cell.length_a   1.000
_cell.length_b   1.000
_cell.length_c   1.000
_cell.angle_alpha   90.00
_cell.angle_beta   90.00
_cell.angle_gamma   90.00
#
_symmetry.space_group_name_H-M   'P 1'
#
loop_
_entity.id
_entity.type
_entity.pdbx_description
1 polymer ?
#
loop_
_entity_poly.entity_id
_entity_poly.type
_entity_poly.pdbx_seq_one_letter_code
_entity_poly.pdbx_strand_id
1 'polypeptide(L)'
;MSDSSAASELFDRLRIRMSLSADARKRRNRSKEKNSSEPFGPGRDPRGVGNVLGDLTLDLGWTPFLVESDVLSGWPELVGPDIAERTTAEGIADGTLTVLCESTAWATQLRMLGPEILTRLRAAFPEADITALKFRGPDQPSWKHGIRSVPGRGPRDTFG
;
A
#
# COMPACT_ATOMS: atom_id res chain seq x y z
N MET A 1 13.89 10.05 -11.97
CA MET A 1 12.77 9.71 -12.87
C MET A 1 12.20 8.39 -12.40
N SER A 2 10.87 8.27 -12.34
CA SER A 2 10.06 7.10 -11.92
C SER A 2 9.48 7.14 -10.50
N ASP A 3 8.58 8.10 -10.23
CA ASP A 3 7.58 7.98 -9.15
C ASP A 3 6.15 8.38 -9.58
N SER A 4 5.94 8.59 -10.89
CA SER A 4 4.65 9.06 -11.41
C SER A 4 3.71 7.95 -11.90
N SER A 5 4.13 6.68 -11.85
CA SER A 5 3.42 5.57 -12.53
C SER A 5 2.24 5.02 -11.72
N ALA A 6 2.42 4.80 -10.41
CA ALA A 6 1.37 4.18 -9.57
C ALA A 6 0.17 5.13 -9.35
N ALA A 7 0.45 6.41 -9.12
CA ALA A 7 -0.60 7.43 -8.98
C ALA A 7 -1.36 7.66 -10.31
N SER A 8 -0.65 7.63 -11.45
CA SER A 8 -1.28 7.78 -12.78
C SER A 8 -2.14 6.58 -13.16
N GLU A 9 -1.70 5.35 -12.84
CA GLU A 9 -2.49 4.14 -13.07
C GLU A 9 -3.76 4.09 -12.20
N LEU A 10 -3.68 4.57 -10.96
CA LEU A 10 -4.82 4.69 -10.07
C LEU A 10 -5.81 5.74 -10.59
N PHE A 11 -5.31 6.87 -11.09
CA PHE A 11 -6.14 7.92 -11.69
C PHE A 11 -6.84 7.45 -12.99
N ASP A 12 -6.14 6.72 -13.85
CA ASP A 12 -6.73 6.19 -15.10
C ASP A 12 -7.76 5.09 -14.84
N ARG A 13 -7.53 4.21 -13.85
CA ARG A 13 -8.51 3.20 -13.41
C ARG A 13 -9.76 3.87 -12.81
N LEU A 14 -9.59 4.92 -12.02
CA LEU A 14 -10.69 5.72 -11.46
C LEU A 14 -11.49 6.41 -12.58
N ARG A 15 -10.81 6.97 -13.59
CA ARG A 15 -11.43 7.69 -14.71
C ARG A 15 -12.28 6.79 -15.60
N ILE A 16 -11.77 5.61 -15.95
CA ILE A 16 -12.48 4.65 -16.83
C ILE A 16 -13.72 4.07 -16.15
N ARG A 17 -13.67 3.84 -14.83
CA ARG A 17 -14.82 3.32 -14.07
C ARG A 17 -15.89 4.39 -13.81
N MET A 18 -15.49 5.66 -13.73
CA MET A 18 -16.40 6.80 -13.60
C MET A 18 -17.06 7.23 -14.92
N SER A 19 -16.44 6.97 -16.08
CA SER A 19 -16.97 7.36 -17.40
C SER A 19 -18.07 6.41 -17.92
N LEU A 20 -18.07 5.14 -17.51
CA LEU A 20 -19.16 4.18 -17.80
C LEU A 20 -20.46 4.48 -17.02
N SER A 21 -20.41 5.46 -16.12
CA SER A 21 -21.51 5.75 -15.20
C SER A 21 -22.30 7.01 -15.50
N ALA A 22 -21.81 7.93 -16.34
CA ALA A 22 -22.50 9.21 -16.54
C ALA A 22 -23.82 9.05 -17.34
N ASP A 23 -23.78 8.30 -18.45
CA ASP A 23 -24.93 8.08 -19.32
C ASP A 23 -25.97 7.13 -18.68
N ALA A 24 -25.49 6.09 -17.99
CA ALA A 24 -26.31 5.15 -17.23
C ALA A 24 -26.97 5.79 -15.99
N ARG A 25 -26.25 6.65 -15.25
CA ARG A 25 -26.84 7.45 -14.14
C ARG A 25 -27.87 8.44 -14.67
N LYS A 26 -27.64 9.08 -15.83
CA LYS A 26 -28.59 10.03 -16.43
C LYS A 26 -29.91 9.36 -16.82
N ARG A 27 -29.87 8.13 -17.36
CA ARG A 27 -31.09 7.34 -17.67
C ARG A 27 -31.83 6.88 -16.42
N ARG A 28 -31.10 6.49 -15.36
CA ARG A 28 -31.71 6.07 -14.08
C ARG A 28 -32.29 7.22 -13.27
N ASN A 29 -31.72 8.43 -13.36
CA ASN A 29 -32.30 9.61 -12.72
C ASN A 29 -33.58 10.08 -13.43
N ARG A 30 -33.63 10.01 -14.77
CA ARG A 30 -34.80 10.44 -15.55
C ARG A 30 -36.04 9.57 -15.32
N SER A 31 -35.86 8.28 -14.98
CA SER A 31 -36.97 7.39 -14.61
C SER A 31 -37.41 7.53 -13.15
N LYS A 32 -36.55 8.11 -12.28
CA LYS A 32 -36.85 8.31 -10.85
C LYS A 32 -37.44 9.69 -10.55
N GLU A 33 -37.18 10.69 -11.40
CA GLU A 33 -37.75 12.06 -11.29
C GLU A 33 -39.27 12.12 -11.49
N LYS A 34 -39.92 11.08 -12.00
CA LYS A 34 -41.36 11.12 -12.25
C LYS A 34 -42.22 10.97 -10.97
N ASN A 35 -41.64 10.55 -9.84
CA ASN A 35 -42.40 10.18 -8.62
C ASN A 35 -41.85 10.73 -7.28
N SER A 36 -41.04 11.80 -7.24
CA SER A 36 -40.53 12.29 -5.94
C SER A 36 -40.28 13.80 -5.88
N SER A 37 -41.31 14.60 -6.10
CA SER A 37 -41.30 16.02 -5.75
C SER A 37 -41.94 16.25 -4.37
N GLU A 38 -41.47 15.53 -3.35
CA GLU A 38 -41.80 15.83 -1.94
C GLU A 38 -40.50 16.14 -1.19
N PRO A 39 -40.35 17.38 -0.66
CA PRO A 39 -39.30 17.68 0.30
C PRO A 39 -39.41 16.75 1.53
N PHE A 40 -38.27 16.17 1.96
CA PHE A 40 -38.15 15.29 3.15
C PHE A 40 -38.68 13.85 3.05
N GLY A 41 -38.76 13.26 1.85
CA GLY A 41 -39.13 11.84 1.71
C GLY A 41 -38.16 10.83 2.39
N PRO A 42 -38.66 9.65 2.81
CA PRO A 42 -37.88 8.65 3.54
C PRO A 42 -36.66 8.16 2.72
N GLY A 43 -35.50 8.09 3.38
CA GLY A 43 -34.20 7.84 2.74
C GLY A 43 -33.32 9.08 2.55
N ARG A 44 -33.78 10.25 3.00
CA ARG A 44 -33.05 11.52 2.99
C ARG A 44 -32.72 12.07 4.38
N ASP A 45 -32.65 11.20 5.39
CA ASP A 45 -32.11 11.60 6.71
C ASP A 45 -30.59 11.75 6.59
N PRO A 46 -30.00 12.88 7.02
CA PRO A 46 -28.56 13.04 7.06
C PRO A 46 -27.97 12.03 8.04
N ARG A 47 -27.45 10.92 7.53
CA ARG A 47 -26.63 10.02 8.33
C ARG A 47 -25.33 10.75 8.66
N GLY A 48 -24.83 10.59 9.88
CA GLY A 48 -23.57 11.19 10.31
C GLY A 48 -22.46 10.91 9.29
N VAL A 49 -21.71 11.94 8.93
CA VAL A 49 -20.69 11.88 7.86
C VAL A 49 -19.71 10.72 8.06
N GLY A 50 -19.39 10.38 9.32
CA GLY A 50 -18.56 9.22 9.67
C GLY A 50 -19.13 7.86 9.27
N ASN A 51 -20.46 7.66 9.39
CA ASN A 51 -21.10 6.39 9.02
C ASN A 51 -21.15 6.20 7.51
N VAL A 52 -21.38 7.28 6.75
CA VAL A 52 -21.38 7.23 5.28
C VAL A 52 -19.96 6.99 4.75
N LEU A 53 -18.94 7.56 5.39
CA LEU A 53 -17.54 7.34 5.01
C LEU A 53 -17.08 5.91 5.32
N GLY A 54 -17.51 5.34 6.44
CA GLY A 54 -17.24 3.94 6.79
C GLY A 54 -17.87 2.94 5.82
N ASP A 55 -19.17 3.11 5.53
CA ASP A 55 -19.89 2.23 4.58
C ASP A 55 -19.28 2.29 3.17
N LEU A 56 -18.84 3.47 2.72
CA LEU A 56 -18.16 3.64 1.41
C LEU A 56 -16.74 3.05 1.39
N THR A 57 -16.03 3.10 2.51
CA THR A 57 -14.69 2.49 2.65
C THR A 57 -14.78 0.97 2.50
N LEU A 58 -15.82 0.38 3.09
CA LEU A 58 -16.14 -1.05 2.97
C LEU A 58 -16.59 -1.41 1.55
N ASP A 59 -17.50 -0.62 0.96
CA ASP A 59 -18.04 -0.87 -0.41
C ASP A 59 -16.97 -0.71 -1.51
N LEU A 60 -15.91 0.08 -1.28
CA LEU A 60 -14.83 0.32 -2.24
C LEU A 60 -13.58 -0.55 -2.01
N GLY A 61 -13.56 -1.37 -0.96
CA GLY A 61 -12.42 -2.23 -0.62
C GLY A 61 -11.18 -1.43 -0.19
N TRP A 62 -11.38 -0.28 0.47
CA TRP A 62 -10.30 0.61 0.91
C TRP A 62 -9.71 0.23 2.28
N THR A 63 -10.38 -0.66 3.02
CA THR A 63 -9.92 -1.12 4.33
C THR A 63 -8.48 -1.67 4.35
N PRO A 64 -8.07 -2.53 3.40
CA PRO A 64 -6.69 -3.04 3.37
C PRO A 64 -5.64 -1.93 3.17
N PHE A 65 -5.97 -0.90 2.38
CA PHE A 65 -5.07 0.23 2.13
C PHE A 65 -4.90 1.14 3.35
N LEU A 66 -5.96 1.30 4.15
CA LEU A 66 -5.88 2.07 5.41
C LEU A 66 -4.99 1.36 6.42
N VAL A 67 -5.20 0.05 6.60
CA VAL A 67 -4.38 -0.76 7.51
C VAL A 67 -2.92 -0.79 7.07
N GLU A 68 -2.66 -0.90 5.77
CA GLU A 68 -1.30 -0.76 5.23
C GLU A 68 -0.71 0.62 5.55
N SER A 69 -1.46 1.69 5.31
CA SER A 69 -1.00 3.06 5.58
C SER A 69 -0.66 3.28 7.06
N ASP A 70 -1.43 2.68 7.97
CA ASP A 70 -1.18 2.74 9.41
C ASP A 70 0.13 2.04 9.78
N VAL A 71 0.38 0.84 9.23
CA VAL A 71 1.64 0.11 9.44
C VAL A 71 2.83 0.89 8.89
N LEU A 72 2.73 1.43 7.68
CA LEU A 72 3.81 2.17 7.04
C LEU A 72 4.16 3.45 7.82
N SER A 73 3.13 4.17 8.29
CA SER A 73 3.30 5.41 9.06
C SER A 73 3.80 5.15 10.48
N GLY A 74 3.40 4.04 11.10
CA GLY A 74 3.82 3.65 12.45
C GLY A 74 5.15 2.92 12.52
N TRP A 75 5.74 2.56 11.38
CA TRP A 75 7.03 1.86 11.32
C TRP A 75 8.14 2.56 12.14
N PRO A 76 8.39 3.88 12.01
CA PRO A 76 9.46 4.55 12.74
C PRO A 76 9.32 4.48 14.26
N GLU A 77 8.09 4.59 14.76
CA GLU A 77 7.79 4.50 16.18
C GLU A 77 7.99 3.07 16.69
N LEU A 78 7.64 2.06 15.89
CA LEU A 78 7.76 0.67 16.26
C LEU A 78 9.21 0.18 16.39
N VAL A 79 10.07 0.56 15.44
CA VAL A 79 11.48 0.10 15.40
C VAL A 79 12.43 1.04 16.13
N GLY A 80 12.02 2.29 16.35
CA GLY A 80 12.84 3.32 16.97
C GLY A 80 13.77 4.04 15.97
N PRO A 81 14.40 5.15 16.41
CA PRO A 81 15.09 6.10 15.53
C PRO A 81 16.27 5.47 14.78
N ASP A 82 17.08 4.63 15.44
CA ASP A 82 18.29 4.06 14.83
C ASP A 82 17.98 3.13 13.64
N ILE A 83 16.89 2.37 13.73
CA ILE A 83 16.46 1.47 12.65
C ILE A 83 15.68 2.27 11.60
N ALA A 84 14.82 3.19 12.03
CA ALA A 84 14.01 4.02 11.14
C ALA A 84 14.86 4.93 10.24
N GLU A 85 16.02 5.39 10.70
CA GLU A 85 16.93 6.21 9.89
C GLU A 85 17.48 5.45 8.66
N ARG A 86 17.58 4.12 8.77
CA ARG A 86 18.27 3.27 7.78
C ARG A 86 17.32 2.31 7.07
N THR A 87 16.04 2.39 7.39
CA THR A 87 15.02 1.51 6.84
C THR A 87 13.73 2.25 6.52
N THR A 88 13.10 1.81 5.43
CA THR A 88 11.80 2.32 5.01
C THR A 88 10.87 1.14 4.76
N ALA A 89 9.70 1.16 5.38
CA ALA A 89 8.63 0.22 5.05
C ALA A 89 8.02 0.63 3.70
N GLU A 90 7.98 -0.30 2.72
CA GLU A 90 7.52 0.00 1.36
C GLU A 90 6.07 -0.41 1.11
N GLY A 91 5.64 -1.52 1.70
CA GLY A 91 4.29 -2.04 1.49
C GLY A 91 4.11 -3.47 1.98
N ILE A 92 2.85 -3.90 2.01
CA ILE A 92 2.43 -5.22 2.47
C ILE A 92 1.88 -6.01 1.28
N ALA A 93 2.42 -7.21 1.07
CA ALA A 93 1.93 -8.15 0.06
C ALA A 93 1.85 -9.55 0.64
N ASP A 94 0.72 -10.23 0.48
CA ASP A 94 0.50 -11.60 0.96
C ASP A 94 0.88 -11.79 2.45
N GLY A 95 0.50 -10.82 3.30
CA GLY A 95 0.84 -10.80 4.73
C GLY A 95 2.34 -10.59 5.01
N THR A 96 3.13 -10.20 4.03
CA THR A 96 4.56 -9.93 4.17
C THR A 96 4.83 -8.43 4.04
N LEU A 97 5.37 -7.82 5.11
CA LEU A 97 5.85 -6.44 5.04
C LEU A 97 7.24 -6.40 4.39
N THR A 98 7.37 -5.60 3.34
CA THR A 98 8.66 -5.36 2.67
C THR A 98 9.31 -4.11 3.25
N VAL A 99 10.57 -4.25 3.64
CA VAL A 99 11.39 -3.18 4.24
C VAL A 99 12.63 -2.99 3.38
N LEU A 100 12.78 -1.78 2.84
CA LEU A 100 13.98 -1.32 2.17
C LEU A 100 15.01 -0.92 3.22
N CYS A 101 16.24 -1.41 3.08
CA CYS A 101 17.37 -1.11 3.95
C CYS A 101 18.41 -0.31 3.16
N GLU A 102 19.10 0.61 3.83
CA GLU A 102 20.16 1.43 3.25
C GLU A 102 21.31 0.58 2.67
N SER A 103 21.68 -0.51 3.35
CA SER A 103 22.76 -1.40 2.91
C SER A 103 22.41 -2.89 3.03
N THR A 104 23.18 -3.73 2.33
CA THR A 104 23.08 -5.19 2.40
C THR A 104 23.51 -5.75 3.75
N ALA A 105 24.46 -5.09 4.42
CA ALA A 105 24.86 -5.43 5.77
C ALA A 105 23.70 -5.16 6.76
N TRP A 106 23.05 -4.00 6.65
CA TRP A 106 21.87 -3.66 7.46
C TRP A 106 20.71 -4.62 7.25
N ALA A 107 20.40 -4.99 6.00
CA ALA A 107 19.38 -5.99 5.72
C ALA A 107 19.68 -7.34 6.39
N THR A 108 20.96 -7.72 6.51
CA THR A 108 21.38 -8.95 7.18
C THR A 108 21.25 -8.84 8.69
N GLN A 109 21.66 -7.70 9.27
CA GLN A 109 21.45 -7.41 10.69
C GLN A 109 19.98 -7.50 11.07
N LEU A 110 19.10 -6.89 10.27
CA LEU A 110 17.67 -6.89 10.53
C LEU A 110 17.02 -8.25 10.36
N ARG A 111 17.53 -9.13 9.49
CA ARG A 111 17.05 -10.52 9.44
C ARG A 111 17.24 -11.25 10.77
N MET A 112 18.32 -10.96 11.49
CA MET A 112 18.55 -11.56 12.82
C MET A 112 17.57 -11.01 13.86
N LEU A 113 17.24 -9.71 13.78
CA LEU A 113 16.24 -9.05 14.65
C LEU A 113 14.79 -9.28 14.20
N GLY A 114 14.59 -9.83 13.00
CA GLY A 114 13.30 -9.96 12.34
C GLY A 114 12.21 -10.65 13.17
N PRO A 115 12.50 -11.76 13.88
CA PRO A 115 11.49 -12.41 14.72
C PRO A 115 10.95 -11.48 15.82
N GLU A 116 11.82 -10.72 16.48
CA GLU A 116 11.43 -9.78 17.53
C GLU A 116 10.60 -8.61 16.97
N ILE A 117 11.06 -8.04 15.85
CA ILE A 117 10.33 -6.97 15.15
C ILE A 117 8.95 -7.46 14.73
N LEU A 118 8.85 -8.68 14.18
CA LEU A 118 7.59 -9.28 13.77
C LEU A 118 6.63 -9.47 14.95
N THR A 119 7.12 -9.90 16.12
CA THR A 119 6.30 -10.01 17.33
C THR A 119 5.76 -8.65 17.77
N ARG A 120 6.60 -7.62 17.81
CA ARG A 120 6.17 -6.25 18.15
C ARG A 120 5.16 -5.71 17.15
N LEU A 121 5.37 -6.01 15.87
CA LEU A 121 4.51 -5.56 14.79
C LEU A 121 3.11 -6.18 14.87
N ARG A 122 3.01 -7.47 15.13
CA ARG A 122 1.72 -8.14 15.34
C ARG A 122 0.98 -7.61 16.58
N ALA A 123 1.72 -7.22 17.61
CA ALA A 123 1.12 -6.64 18.82
C ALA A 123 0.61 -5.22 18.58
N ALA A 124 1.33 -4.41 17.79
CA ALA A 124 0.96 -3.03 17.49
C ALA A 124 -0.16 -2.93 16.43
N PHE A 125 -0.13 -3.80 15.41
CA PHE A 125 -1.04 -3.77 14.26
C PHE A 125 -1.72 -5.12 14.05
N PRO A 126 -2.66 -5.53 14.92
CA PRO A 126 -3.33 -6.82 14.80
C PRO A 126 -4.17 -6.95 13.52
N GLU A 127 -4.73 -5.84 13.03
CA GLU A 127 -5.59 -5.81 11.83
C GLU A 127 -4.83 -6.05 10.52
N ALA A 128 -3.50 -5.90 10.52
CA ALA A 128 -2.67 -6.05 9.32
C ALA A 128 -2.34 -7.51 8.97
N ASP A 129 -2.57 -8.44 9.90
CA ASP A 129 -2.29 -9.88 9.76
C ASP A 129 -0.90 -10.18 9.15
N ILE A 130 0.13 -9.49 9.65
CA ILE A 130 1.48 -9.64 9.11
C ILE A 130 2.09 -10.96 9.58
N THR A 131 2.34 -11.85 8.63
CA THR A 131 2.90 -13.18 8.83
C THR A 131 4.42 -13.20 8.71
N ALA A 132 5.01 -12.33 7.89
CA ALA A 132 6.45 -12.32 7.62
C ALA A 132 7.02 -10.92 7.36
N LEU A 133 8.35 -10.81 7.49
CA LEU A 133 9.13 -9.63 7.12
C LEU A 133 10.11 -9.97 6.00
N LYS A 134 10.21 -9.09 5.02
CA LYS A 134 11.17 -9.20 3.91
C LYS A 134 12.07 -7.98 3.87
N PHE A 135 13.33 -8.18 4.25
CA PHE A 135 14.37 -7.14 4.18
C PHE A 135 15.09 -7.16 2.83
N ARG A 136 14.98 -6.06 2.08
CA ARG A 136 15.71 -5.82 0.83
C ARG A 136 16.81 -4.80 1.07
N GLY A 137 18.01 -5.06 0.56
CA GLY A 137 19.05 -4.04 0.48
C GLY A 137 18.82 -3.11 -0.72
N PRO A 138 19.69 -2.13 -0.96
CA PRO A 138 19.62 -1.27 -2.13
C PRO A 138 19.74 -2.11 -3.41
N ASP A 139 19.15 -1.62 -4.50
CA ASP A 139 19.23 -2.29 -5.81
C ASP A 139 20.69 -2.51 -6.20
N GLN A 140 21.08 -3.78 -6.35
CA GLN A 140 22.43 -4.11 -6.78
C GLN A 140 22.55 -3.93 -8.30
N PRO A 141 23.63 -3.26 -8.77
CA PRO A 141 23.89 -3.19 -10.20
C PRO A 141 24.04 -4.60 -10.77
N SER A 142 23.35 -4.86 -11.88
CA SER A 142 23.52 -6.12 -12.61
C SER A 142 24.57 -5.92 -13.71
N TRP A 143 25.65 -6.70 -13.66
CA TRP A 143 26.69 -6.73 -14.70
C TRP A 143 26.37 -7.70 -15.84
N LYS A 144 25.14 -8.21 -15.89
CA LYS A 144 24.65 -9.04 -17.00
C LYS A 144 24.30 -8.13 -18.16
N HIS A 145 25.19 -8.06 -19.15
CA HIS A 145 24.96 -7.30 -20.37
C HIS A 145 24.69 -8.26 -21.54
N GLY A 146 23.44 -8.30 -21.99
CA GLY A 146 23.03 -8.98 -23.22
C GLY A 146 22.92 -10.51 -23.17
N ILE A 147 22.46 -11.09 -24.28
CA ILE A 147 22.12 -12.51 -24.43
C ILE A 147 23.38 -13.41 -24.46
N ARG A 148 24.56 -12.82 -24.71
CA ARG A 148 25.85 -13.51 -24.79
C ARG A 148 26.81 -13.09 -23.67
N SER A 149 26.29 -12.95 -22.45
CA SER A 149 27.14 -12.68 -21.28
C SER A 149 27.93 -13.93 -20.90
N VAL A 150 29.26 -13.83 -20.89
CA VAL A 150 30.14 -14.88 -20.34
C VAL A 150 30.06 -14.81 -18.80
N PRO A 151 30.04 -15.93 -18.07
CA PRO A 151 30.14 -15.92 -16.61
C PRO A 151 31.52 -15.40 -16.20
N GLY A 152 31.61 -14.09 -15.92
CA GLY A 152 32.79 -13.49 -15.33
C GLY A 152 32.92 -13.83 -13.84
N ARG A 153 34.12 -13.67 -13.28
CA ARG A 153 34.33 -13.60 -11.83
C ARG A 153 33.56 -12.37 -11.34
N GLY A 154 32.36 -12.56 -10.80
CA GLY A 154 31.48 -11.48 -10.32
C GLY A 154 32.16 -10.55 -9.29
N PRO A 155 31.43 -9.57 -8.76
CA PRO A 155 31.99 -8.55 -7.86
C PRO A 155 32.73 -9.19 -6.70
N ARG A 156 33.98 -8.78 -6.48
CA ARG A 156 34.81 -9.22 -5.36
C ARG A 156 34.73 -8.12 -4.30
N ASP A 157 33.94 -8.38 -3.26
CA ASP A 157 34.03 -7.70 -1.96
C ASP A 157 33.61 -6.21 -1.85
N THR A 158 32.67 -5.71 -2.67
CA THR A 158 32.38 -4.26 -2.73
C THR A 158 31.06 -3.75 -2.16
N PHE A 159 30.36 -4.47 -1.27
CA PHE A 159 29.12 -3.93 -0.67
C PHE A 159 29.07 -4.16 0.84
N GLY A 160 29.67 -3.21 1.58
CA GLY A 160 29.35 -2.93 2.99
C GLY A 160 28.15 -2.01 3.08
#